data_AF-A0A7S2D8Q7-F1
#
_entry.id   AF-A0A7S2D8Q7-F1
#
_cell.length_a   1.000
_cell.length_b   1.000
_cell.length_c   1.000
_cell.angle_alpha   90.00
_cell.angle_beta   90.00
_cell.angle_gamma   90.00
#
_symmetry.space_group_name_H-M   'P 1'
#
loop_
_entity.id
_entity.type
_entity.pdbx_description
1 polymer ?
#
loop_
_entity_poly.entity_id
_entity_poly.type
_entity_poly.pdbx_seq_one_letter_code
_entity_poly.pdbx_strand_id
1 'polypeptide(L)'
;TIFANLSAYHAAPTLFNLHATALLRAHTEGSISSVEVVNHPFPRTEYEASAVKRLDGLVLALGLVFVSSFLPASVAAFAVMERESGVKQQLLISGGGQVAYWLSNLLFDYTLCLASTALMTLLFEVFRQDAGRLLEVPGVLGLTAMSVVH
;
A
#
# COMPACT_ATOMS: atom_id res chain seq x y z
N THR A 1 -33.55 31.28 -8.10
CA THR A 1 -33.39 29.88 -7.63
C THR A 1 -32.17 29.30 -8.30
N ILE A 2 -31.29 28.62 -7.56
CA ILE A 2 -30.00 28.15 -8.05
C ILE A 2 -30.08 26.62 -8.21
N PHE A 3 -29.76 26.12 -9.41
CA PHE A 3 -29.69 24.67 -9.69
C PHE A 3 -28.23 24.30 -9.95
N ALA A 4 -27.60 23.65 -8.97
CA ALA A 4 -26.21 23.23 -9.05
C ALA A 4 -26.09 21.72 -9.33
N ASN A 5 -25.06 21.34 -10.08
CA ASN A 5 -24.72 19.93 -10.31
C ASN A 5 -24.14 19.31 -9.04
N LEU A 6 -24.73 18.23 -8.53
CA LEU A 6 -24.27 17.55 -7.31
C LEU A 6 -23.09 16.59 -7.55
N SER A 7 -22.80 16.23 -8.80
CA SER A 7 -21.66 15.35 -9.13
C SER A 7 -20.30 16.03 -8.95
N ALA A 8 -20.26 17.36 -8.92
CA ALA A 8 -19.03 18.12 -8.76
C ALA A 8 -18.99 18.79 -7.38
N TYR A 9 -17.98 18.43 -6.56
CA TYR A 9 -17.84 18.89 -5.18
C TYR A 9 -17.82 20.42 -5.02
N HIS A 10 -17.31 21.15 -6.01
CA HIS A 10 -17.23 22.62 -6.00
C HIS A 10 -18.34 23.32 -6.79
N ALA A 11 -19.28 22.59 -7.39
CA ALA A 11 -20.28 23.21 -8.26
C ALA A 11 -21.25 24.12 -7.48
N ALA A 12 -21.74 23.66 -6.33
CA ALA A 12 -22.62 24.47 -5.49
C ALA A 12 -21.98 25.81 -5.07
N PRO A 13 -20.81 25.85 -4.38
CA PRO A 13 -20.21 27.12 -3.97
C PRO A 13 -19.82 28.03 -5.15
N THR A 14 -19.37 27.45 -6.28
CA THR A 14 -19.05 28.23 -7.48
C THR A 14 -20.29 28.91 -8.06
N LEU A 15 -21.43 28.22 -8.12
CA LEU A 15 -22.66 28.77 -8.69
C LEU A 15 -23.29 29.81 -7.75
N PHE A 16 -23.14 29.64 -6.44
CA PHE A 16 -23.48 30.68 -5.46
C PHE A 16 -22.64 31.94 -5.65
N ASN A 17 -21.32 31.81 -5.85
CA ASN A 17 -20.45 32.96 -6.11
C ASN A 17 -20.81 33.68 -7.43
N LEU A 18 -21.10 32.92 -8.50
CA LEU A 18 -21.56 33.47 -9.77
C LEU A 18 -22.89 34.23 -9.63
N HIS A 19 -23.85 33.66 -8.89
CA HIS A 19 -25.13 34.30 -8.63
C HIS A 19 -24.98 35.58 -7.81
N ALA A 20 -24.16 35.57 -6.75
CA ALA A 20 -23.87 36.74 -5.95
C ALA A 20 -23.18 37.85 -6.78
N THR A 21 -22.21 37.46 -7.61
CA THR A 21 -21.54 38.39 -8.54
C THR A 21 -22.53 39.01 -9.53
N ALA A 22 -23.46 38.23 -10.11
CA ALA A 22 -24.46 38.74 -11.03
C ALA A 22 -25.43 39.74 -10.36
N LEU A 23 -25.84 39.46 -9.12
CA LEU A 23 -26.71 40.34 -8.34
C LEU A 23 -25.99 41.65 -7.96
N LEU A 24 -24.73 41.57 -7.55
CA LEU A 24 -23.90 42.75 -7.26
C LEU A 24 -23.70 43.63 -8.50
N ARG A 25 -23.46 43.03 -9.66
CA ARG A 25 -23.37 43.77 -10.93
C ARG A 25 -24.66 44.52 -11.24
N ALA A 26 -25.82 43.89 -10.99
CA ALA A 26 -27.13 44.49 -11.24
C ALA A 26 -27.42 45.69 -10.31
N HIS A 27 -26.99 45.62 -9.04
CA HIS A 27 -27.23 46.68 -8.06
C HIS A 27 -26.20 47.81 -8.05
N THR A 28 -25.01 47.59 -8.63
CA THR A 28 -23.90 48.57 -8.58
C THR A 28 -23.62 49.19 -9.95
N GLU A 29 -24.52 49.04 -10.92
CA GLU A 29 -24.37 49.53 -12.31
C GLU A 29 -23.00 49.18 -12.93
N GLY A 30 -22.44 48.02 -12.57
CA GLY A 30 -21.13 47.56 -13.05
C GLY A 30 -19.89 48.13 -12.36
N SER A 31 -20.01 48.93 -11.29
CA SER A 31 -18.83 49.42 -10.54
C SER A 31 -18.04 48.30 -9.84
N ILE A 32 -18.70 47.19 -9.47
CA ILE A 32 -18.03 46.00 -8.94
C ILE A 32 -18.17 44.88 -9.97
N SER A 33 -17.04 44.43 -10.52
CA SER A 33 -17.00 43.51 -11.66
C SER A 33 -17.00 42.03 -11.26
N SER A 34 -16.38 41.61 -10.16
CA SER A 34 -16.42 40.20 -9.73
C SER A 34 -16.05 40.02 -8.26
N VAL A 35 -16.67 39.03 -7.62
CA VAL A 35 -16.29 38.57 -6.28
C VAL A 35 -15.50 37.27 -6.41
N GLU A 36 -14.32 37.23 -5.79
CA GLU A 36 -13.52 36.02 -5.68
C GLU A 36 -13.76 35.37 -4.32
N VAL A 37 -14.02 34.06 -4.32
CA VAL A 37 -14.21 33.26 -3.11
C VAL A 37 -13.20 32.14 -3.14
N VAL A 38 -12.33 32.11 -2.12
CA VAL A 38 -11.30 31.07 -1.96
C VAL A 38 -11.70 30.19 -0.78
N ASN A 39 -11.77 28.88 -1.02
CA ASN A 39 -11.93 27.90 0.05
C ASN A 39 -10.56 27.29 0.36
N HIS A 40 -10.01 27.62 1.52
CA HIS A 40 -8.82 26.97 2.05
C HIS A 40 -9.25 26.00 3.15
N PRO A 41 -8.97 24.68 3.03
CA PRO A 41 -9.30 23.74 4.09
C PRO A 41 -8.52 24.10 5.35
N PHE A 42 -9.18 23.94 6.50
CA PHE A 42 -8.50 24.11 7.78
C PHE A 42 -7.36 23.08 7.94
N PRO A 43 -6.30 23.43 8.70
CA PRO A 43 -5.27 22.47 9.04
C PRO A 43 -5.93 21.29 9.76
N ARG A 44 -5.58 20.07 9.34
CA ARG A 44 -6.09 18.84 9.95
C ARG A 44 -5.70 18.76 11.41
N THR A 45 -6.58 18.23 12.23
CA THR A 45 -6.25 17.92 13.63
C THR A 45 -5.26 16.76 13.69
N GLU A 46 -4.46 16.69 14.75
CA GLU A 46 -3.53 15.57 15.00
C GLU A 46 -4.25 14.21 14.99
N TYR A 47 -5.49 14.18 15.50
CA TYR A 47 -6.32 12.98 15.50
C TYR A 47 -6.66 12.52 14.08
N GLU A 48 -7.18 13.42 13.23
CA GLU A 48 -7.52 13.10 11.84
C GLU A 48 -6.30 12.70 11.02
N ALA A 49 -5.19 13.42 11.18
CA ALA A 49 -3.94 13.09 10.49
C ALA A 49 -3.44 11.69 10.90
N SER A 50 -3.51 11.36 12.19
CA SER A 50 -3.13 10.03 12.69
C SER A 50 -4.07 8.93 12.19
N ALA A 51 -5.38 9.21 12.08
CA ALA A 51 -6.36 8.24 11.59
C ALA A 51 -6.13 7.90 10.12
N VAL A 52 -5.87 8.92 9.27
CA VAL A 52 -5.53 8.70 7.85
C VAL A 52 -4.25 7.88 7.71
N LYS A 53 -3.18 8.26 8.43
CA LYS A 53 -1.91 7.51 8.41
C LYS A 53 -2.08 6.04 8.84
N ARG A 54 -2.95 5.77 9.83
CA ARG A 54 -3.25 4.40 10.26
C ARG A 54 -3.95 3.59 9.17
N LEU A 55 -4.91 4.19 8.48
CA LEU A 55 -5.62 3.52 7.39
C LEU A 55 -4.70 3.22 6.21
N ASP A 56 -3.83 4.17 5.84
CA ASP A 56 -2.83 3.95 4.79
C ASP A 56 -1.88 2.80 5.15
N GLY A 57 -1.39 2.77 6.40
CA GLY A 57 -0.56 1.68 6.91
C GLY A 57 -1.27 0.33 6.91
N LEU A 58 -2.57 0.29 7.23
CA LEU A 58 -3.37 -0.93 7.20
C LEU A 58 -3.53 -1.47 5.77
N VAL A 59 -3.86 -0.59 4.80
CA VAL A 59 -4.00 -0.98 3.40
C VAL A 59 -2.70 -1.57 2.87
N LEU A 60 -1.56 -0.93 3.20
CA LEU A 60 -0.25 -1.44 2.82
C LEU A 60 0.05 -2.80 3.45
N ALA A 61 -0.20 -2.96 4.75
CA ALA A 61 0.01 -4.21 5.46
C ALA A 61 -0.82 -5.36 4.86
N LEU A 62 -2.10 -5.11 4.56
CA LEU A 62 -2.97 -6.10 3.90
C LEU A 62 -2.46 -6.49 2.51
N GLY A 63 -1.97 -5.51 1.73
CA GLY A 63 -1.35 -5.78 0.43
C GLY A 63 -0.12 -6.69 0.54
N LEU A 64 0.74 -6.47 1.54
CA LEU A 64 1.94 -7.30 1.75
C LEU A 64 1.58 -8.72 2.16
N VAL A 65 0.59 -8.91 3.04
CA VAL A 65 0.11 -10.25 3.43
C VAL A 65 -0.43 -11.00 2.21
N PHE A 66 -1.18 -10.30 1.35
CA PHE A 66 -1.69 -10.88 0.10
C PHE A 66 -0.55 -11.33 -0.82
N VAL A 67 0.45 -10.46 -1.05
CA VAL A 67 1.61 -10.80 -1.89
C VAL A 67 2.45 -11.93 -1.27
N SER A 68 2.65 -11.91 0.04
CA SER A 68 3.41 -12.93 0.76
C SER A 68 2.74 -14.31 0.72
N SER A 69 1.44 -14.37 0.52
CA SER A 69 0.68 -15.64 0.45
C SER A 69 0.97 -16.44 -0.84
N PHE A 70 1.50 -15.80 -1.89
CA PHE A 70 1.83 -16.50 -3.14
C PHE A 70 3.06 -17.42 -3.03
N LEU A 71 3.95 -17.19 -2.07
CA LEU A 71 5.17 -17.99 -1.88
C LEU A 71 4.89 -19.41 -1.36
N PRO A 72 4.16 -19.63 -0.25
CA PRO A 72 3.82 -20.99 0.18
C PRO A 72 2.90 -21.69 -0.84
N ALA A 73 2.07 -20.94 -1.56
CA ALA A 73 1.23 -21.48 -2.62
C ALA A 73 2.05 -22.03 -3.80
N SER A 74 3.13 -21.35 -4.19
CA SER A 74 3.99 -21.80 -5.28
C SER A 74 4.77 -23.06 -4.90
N VAL A 75 5.35 -23.11 -3.70
CA VAL A 75 6.04 -24.31 -3.17
C VAL A 75 5.09 -25.50 -3.09
N ALA A 76 3.87 -25.30 -2.59
CA ALA A 76 2.88 -26.36 -2.53
C ALA A 76 2.55 -26.93 -3.91
N ALA A 77 2.44 -26.08 -4.94
CA ALA A 77 2.24 -26.53 -6.32
C ALA A 77 3.44 -27.35 -6.84
N PHE A 78 4.68 -26.92 -6.55
CA PHE A 78 5.87 -27.70 -6.90
C PHE A 78 5.92 -29.06 -6.21
N ALA A 79 5.57 -29.14 -4.92
CA ALA A 79 5.51 -30.39 -4.17
C ALA A 79 4.44 -31.36 -4.73
N VAL A 80 3.34 -30.83 -5.27
CA VAL A 80 2.33 -31.64 -5.96
C VAL A 80 2.87 -32.19 -7.27
N MET A 81 3.55 -31.37 -8.09
CA MET A 81 4.19 -31.84 -9.32
C MET A 81 5.27 -32.91 -9.08
N GLU A 82 6.02 -32.79 -7.98
CA GLU A 82 7.04 -33.78 -7.60
C GLU A 82 6.42 -35.14 -7.22
N ARG A 83 5.20 -35.14 -6.66
CA ARG A 83 4.43 -36.36 -6.39
C ARG A 83 3.89 -37.00 -7.66
N GLU A 84 3.40 -36.21 -8.60
CA GLU A 84 2.88 -36.72 -9.87
C GLU A 84 3.98 -37.33 -10.75
N SER A 85 5.19 -36.75 -10.70
CA SER A 85 6.35 -37.26 -11.45
C SER A 85 7.05 -38.46 -10.81
N GLY A 86 6.66 -38.87 -9.59
CA GLY A 86 7.20 -40.06 -8.91
C GLY A 86 8.66 -39.93 -8.44
N VAL A 87 9.25 -38.74 -8.52
CA VAL A 87 10.67 -38.46 -8.22
C VAL A 87 11.04 -38.89 -6.81
N LYS A 88 10.15 -38.66 -5.83
CA LYS A 88 10.34 -39.06 -4.44
C LYS A 88 10.47 -40.57 -4.27
N GLN A 89 9.71 -41.36 -5.03
CA GLN A 89 9.74 -42.82 -4.95
C GLN A 89 11.03 -43.37 -5.57
N GLN A 90 11.50 -42.75 -6.65
CA GLN A 90 12.79 -43.06 -7.27
C GLN A 90 13.99 -42.73 -6.38
N LEU A 91 13.94 -41.62 -5.64
CA LEU A 91 14.96 -41.21 -4.67
C LEU A 91 15.04 -42.17 -3.46
N LEU A 92 13.89 -42.73 -3.07
CA LEU A 92 13.81 -43.68 -1.96
C LEU A 92 14.35 -45.07 -2.35
N ILE A 93 14.13 -45.48 -3.61
CA ILE A 93 14.69 -46.72 -4.17
C ILE A 93 16.21 -46.62 -4.37
N SER A 94 16.76 -45.42 -4.61
CA SER A 94 18.21 -45.21 -4.75
C SER A 94 18.98 -45.17 -3.41
N GLY A 95 18.31 -45.35 -2.28
CA GLY A 95 18.91 -45.27 -0.95
C GLY A 95 19.02 -43.84 -0.39
N GLY A 96 18.41 -42.86 -1.05
CA GLY A 96 18.27 -41.51 -0.50
C GLY A 96 17.39 -41.52 0.75
N GLY A 97 17.98 -41.21 1.90
CA GLY A 97 17.27 -41.23 3.17
C GLY A 97 16.10 -40.21 3.20
N GLN A 98 14.95 -40.64 3.71
CA GLN A 98 13.75 -39.81 3.91
C GLN A 98 14.06 -38.48 4.63
N VAL A 99 15.05 -38.50 5.53
CA VAL A 99 15.52 -37.33 6.29
C VAL A 99 16.17 -36.27 5.39
N ALA A 100 16.99 -36.68 4.41
CA ALA A 100 17.66 -35.75 3.49
C ALA A 100 16.65 -35.01 2.59
N TYR A 101 15.56 -35.68 2.20
CA TYR A 101 14.45 -35.06 1.46
C TYR A 101 13.78 -33.95 2.27
N TRP A 102 13.40 -34.23 3.53
CA TRP A 102 12.79 -33.22 4.39
C TRP A 102 13.73 -32.06 4.69
N LEU A 103 15.04 -32.33 4.87
CA LEU A 103 16.05 -31.30 5.09
C LEU A 103 16.20 -30.38 3.88
N SER A 104 16.22 -30.96 2.67
CA SER A 104 16.29 -30.21 1.41
C SER A 104 15.04 -29.34 1.22
N ASN A 105 13.85 -29.86 1.53
CA ASN A 105 12.62 -29.08 1.45
C ASN A 105 12.63 -27.92 2.44
N LEU A 106 13.07 -28.16 3.68
CA LEU A 106 13.17 -27.12 4.70
C LEU A 106 14.18 -26.03 4.32
N LEU A 107 15.35 -26.41 3.78
CA LEU A 107 16.33 -25.46 3.26
C LEU A 107 15.76 -24.62 2.11
N PHE A 108 15.06 -25.25 1.18
CA PHE A 108 14.42 -24.55 0.06
C PHE A 108 13.37 -23.54 0.56
N ASP A 109 12.50 -23.94 1.48
CA ASP A 109 11.48 -23.05 2.08
C ASP A 109 12.11 -21.86 2.82
N TYR A 110 13.19 -22.10 3.58
CA TYR A 110 13.96 -21.04 4.24
C TYR A 110 14.54 -20.05 3.23
N THR A 111 15.14 -20.52 2.14
CA THR A 111 15.73 -19.63 1.11
C THR A 111 14.68 -18.77 0.41
N LEU A 112 13.50 -19.32 0.12
CA LEU A 112 12.39 -18.56 -0.49
C LEU A 112 11.81 -17.52 0.48
N CYS A 113 11.71 -17.87 1.76
CA CYS A 113 11.27 -16.92 2.79
C CYS A 113 12.27 -15.75 2.95
N LEU A 114 13.58 -16.04 2.97
CA LEU A 114 14.63 -15.03 3.00
C LEU A 114 14.60 -14.14 1.76
N ALA A 115 14.45 -14.72 0.56
CA ALA A 115 14.36 -13.95 -0.67
C ALA A 115 13.11 -13.05 -0.71
N SER A 116 11.97 -13.54 -0.23
CA SER A 116 10.73 -12.74 -0.15
C SER A 116 10.85 -11.57 0.82
N THR A 117 11.38 -11.81 2.01
CA THR A 117 11.57 -10.77 3.03
C THR A 117 12.60 -9.73 2.59
N ALA A 118 13.68 -10.16 1.93
CA ALA A 118 14.66 -9.26 1.30
C ALA A 118 14.04 -8.41 0.18
N LEU A 119 13.21 -9.00 -0.68
CA LEU A 119 12.53 -8.26 -1.74
C LEU A 119 11.54 -7.22 -1.17
N MET A 120 10.78 -7.58 -0.14
CA MET A 120 9.84 -6.65 0.50
C MET A 120 10.58 -5.50 1.17
N THR A 121 11.65 -5.77 1.91
CA THR A 121 12.47 -4.72 2.54
C THR A 121 13.10 -3.78 1.49
N LEU A 122 13.59 -4.32 0.37
CA LEU A 122 14.12 -3.50 -0.73
C LEU A 122 13.03 -2.62 -1.38
N LEU A 123 11.83 -3.16 -1.63
CA LEU A 123 10.71 -2.37 -2.13
C LEU A 123 10.36 -1.24 -1.16
N PHE A 124 10.31 -1.53 0.14
CA PHE A 124 10.08 -0.51 1.15
C PHE A 124 11.14 0.59 1.10
N GLU A 125 12.42 0.27 0.98
CA GLU A 125 13.50 1.26 0.90
C GLU A 125 13.41 2.11 -0.37
N VAL A 126 13.09 1.51 -1.52
CA VAL A 126 12.91 2.25 -2.79
C VAL A 126 11.72 3.20 -2.70
N PHE A 127 10.56 2.75 -2.24
CA PHE A 127 9.37 3.61 -2.09
C PHE A 127 9.48 4.61 -0.93
N ARG A 128 10.33 4.33 0.06
CA ARG A 128 10.66 5.28 1.14
C ARG A 128 11.44 6.49 0.62
N GLN A 129 12.17 6.38 -0.51
CA GLN A 129 12.84 7.54 -1.11
C GLN A 129 11.84 8.58 -1.68
N ASP A 130 10.72 8.13 -2.22
CA ASP A 130 9.67 9.03 -2.71
C ASP A 130 8.85 9.68 -1.58
N ALA A 131 8.72 8.99 -0.43
CA ALA A 131 8.06 9.48 0.78
C ALA A 131 9.03 10.11 1.81
N GLY A 132 10.32 10.19 1.47
CA GLY A 132 11.46 10.51 2.34
C GLY A 132 11.59 11.97 2.75
N ARG A 133 10.49 12.64 3.08
CA ARG A 133 10.50 13.94 3.76
C ARG A 133 9.55 14.03 4.97
N LEU A 134 8.71 13.02 5.26
CA LEU A 134 7.68 13.17 6.30
C LEU A 134 7.53 12.07 7.36
N LEU A 135 8.20 10.93 7.29
CA LEU A 135 8.07 9.87 8.31
C LEU A 135 9.42 9.21 8.61
N GLU A 136 10.21 9.82 9.49
CA GLU A 136 11.23 9.14 10.26
C GLU A 136 10.54 8.18 11.24
N VAL A 137 10.36 6.92 10.86
CA VAL A 137 10.04 5.84 11.80
C VAL A 137 11.30 4.98 11.99
N PRO A 138 12.09 5.21 13.06
CA PRO A 138 13.35 4.50 13.31
C PRO A 138 13.18 3.05 13.81
N GLY A 139 11.96 2.55 13.99
CA GLY A 139 11.70 1.24 14.60
C GLY A 139 11.80 0.03 13.66
N VAL A 140 11.50 0.19 12.37
CA VAL A 140 11.39 -0.96 11.44
C VAL A 140 12.77 -1.44 10.98
N LEU A 141 13.73 -0.51 10.82
CA LEU A 141 15.12 -0.81 10.46
C LEU A 141 15.88 -1.60 11.54
N GLY A 142 15.55 -1.39 12.83
CA GLY A 142 16.16 -2.16 13.92
C GLY A 142 15.75 -3.63 13.93
N LEU A 143 14.49 -3.91 13.60
CA LEU A 143 13.95 -5.28 13.59
C LEU A 143 14.38 -6.07 12.34
N THR A 144 14.51 -5.41 11.18
CA THR A 144 15.00 -6.07 9.96
C THR A 144 16.51 -6.31 9.99
N ALA A 145 17.31 -5.38 10.55
CA ALA A 145 18.74 -5.59 10.73
C ALA A 145 19.05 -6.73 11.72
N MET A 146 18.24 -6.90 12.78
CA MET A 146 18.42 -8.01 13.72
C MET A 146 17.98 -9.36 13.15
N SER A 147 17.00 -9.40 12.25
CA SER A 147 16.52 -10.64 11.63
C SER A 147 17.43 -11.19 10.52
N VAL A 148 18.35 -10.38 9.98
CA VAL A 148 19.28 -10.79 8.91
C VAL A 148 20.67 -11.18 9.47
N VAL A 149 20.99 -10.81 10.71
CA VAL A 149 22.30 -11.04 11.34
C VAL A 149 22.32 -12.30 12.24
N HIS A 150 21.19 -12.97 12.42
CA HIS A 150 21.07 -14.18 13.26
C HIS A 150 20.60 -15.38 12.45
#